data_AF-A0A8B8N9T7-F1
#
_entry.id   AF-A0A8B8N9T7-F1
#
_cell.length_a   1.000
_cell.length_b   1.000
_cell.length_c   1.000
_cell.angle_alpha   90.00
_cell.angle_beta   90.00
_cell.angle_gamma   90.00
#
_symmetry.space_group_name_H-M   'P 1'
#
loop_
_entity.id
_entity.type
_entity.pdbx_description
1 polymer ?
#
loop_
_entity_poly.entity_id
_entity_poly.type
_entity_poly.pdbx_seq_one_letter_code
_entity_poly.pdbx_strand_id
1 'polypeptide(L)'
;MNRAFWISSLFLILFLIFYRVQSAKDIIQDTCKKLADSGPSYNFGFCVNSLGLDSESHRADLEGLGLIGLRLLQANLTGTTKHIKHLLKQKSEKRLLKALSLCLDAYSSSEGIDMTPT
;
A
#
# COMPACT_ATOMS: atom_id res chain seq x y z
N MET A 1 9.10 25.37 -46.97
CA MET A 1 8.64 24.66 -45.75
C MET A 1 9.66 24.94 -44.65
N ASN A 2 9.34 25.83 -43.71
CA ASN A 2 10.33 26.46 -42.81
C ASN A 2 10.82 25.51 -41.71
N ARG A 3 12.13 25.44 -41.50
CA ARG A 3 12.76 24.66 -40.41
C ARG A 3 12.23 25.03 -39.02
N ALA A 4 11.86 26.30 -38.83
CA ALA A 4 11.22 26.80 -37.61
C ALA A 4 9.85 26.17 -37.33
N PHE A 5 9.09 25.82 -38.37
CA PHE A 5 7.79 25.16 -38.23
C PHE A 5 7.94 23.73 -37.68
N TRP A 6 8.95 23.00 -38.14
CA TRP A 6 9.29 21.66 -37.65
C TRP A 6 9.74 21.68 -36.19
N ILE A 7 10.57 22.65 -35.82
CA ILE A 7 11.03 22.83 -34.45
C ILE A 7 9.84 23.15 -33.53
N SER A 8 8.99 24.10 -33.92
CA SER A 8 7.79 24.46 -33.15
C SER A 8 6.82 23.29 -32.99
N SER A 9 6.62 22.49 -34.06
CA SER A 9 5.77 21.30 -34.02
C SER A 9 6.32 20.23 -33.07
N LEU A 10 7.65 20.00 -33.10
CA LEU A 10 8.31 19.05 -32.20
C LEU A 10 8.19 19.47 -30.72
N PHE A 11 8.38 20.75 -30.40
CA PHE A 11 8.20 21.26 -29.04
C PHE A 11 6.77 21.09 -28.54
N LEU A 12 5.76 21.34 -29.40
CA LEU A 12 4.36 21.12 -29.04
C LEU A 12 4.09 19.63 -28.73
N ILE A 13 4.62 18.72 -29.53
CA ILE A 13 4.46 17.27 -29.32
C ILE A 13 5.13 16.84 -28.01
N LEU A 14 6.36 17.30 -27.74
CA LEU A 14 7.06 17.01 -26.48
C LEU A 14 6.31 17.56 -25.27
N PHE A 15 5.76 18.77 -25.38
CA PHE A 15 4.93 19.38 -24.33
C PHE A 15 3.66 18.57 -24.07
N LEU A 16 2.96 18.12 -25.13
CA LEU A 16 1.78 17.27 -25.00
C LEU A 16 2.11 15.92 -24.35
N ILE A 17 3.25 15.30 -24.69
CA ILE A 17 3.69 14.04 -24.06
C ILE A 17 3.98 14.27 -22.56
N PHE A 18 4.70 15.33 -22.22
CA PHE A 18 4.98 15.69 -20.81
C PHE A 18 3.70 15.94 -20.01
N TYR A 19 2.74 16.66 -20.59
CA TYR A 19 1.46 16.96 -19.95
C TYR A 19 0.64 15.69 -19.69
N ARG A 20 0.66 14.72 -20.61
CA ARG A 20 0.00 13.43 -20.45
C ARG A 20 0.61 12.61 -19.31
N VAL A 21 1.95 12.59 -19.20
CA VAL A 21 2.66 11.87 -18.14
C VAL A 21 2.35 12.47 -16.77
N GLN A 22 2.31 13.79 -16.65
CA GLN A 22 1.96 14.46 -15.39
C GLN A 22 0.49 14.24 -14.98
N SER A 23 -0.39 14.04 -15.96
CA SER A 23 -1.82 13.83 -15.74
C SER A 23 -2.20 12.35 -15.55
N ALA A 24 -1.24 11.43 -15.60
CA ALA A 24 -1.46 10.05 -15.19
C ALA A 24 -1.75 10.06 -13.69
N LYS A 25 -3.01 9.83 -13.32
CA LYS A 25 -3.43 9.79 -11.92
C LYS A 25 -2.76 8.59 -11.27
N ASP A 26 -2.00 8.85 -10.22
CA ASP A 26 -1.46 7.79 -9.38
C ASP A 26 -2.63 7.11 -8.67
N ILE A 27 -2.89 5.85 -9.04
CA ILE A 27 -4.00 5.06 -8.51
C ILE A 27 -3.92 4.92 -6.99
N ILE A 28 -2.71 4.96 -6.41
CA ILE A 28 -2.49 4.93 -4.97
C ILE A 28 -3.04 6.21 -4.34
N GLN A 29 -2.70 7.38 -4.90
CA GLN A 29 -3.15 8.68 -4.38
C GLN A 29 -4.67 8.79 -4.41
N ASP A 30 -5.30 8.43 -5.54
CA ASP A 30 -6.75 8.48 -5.69
C ASP A 30 -7.47 7.51 -4.74
N THR A 31 -6.96 6.27 -4.62
CA THR A 31 -7.53 5.25 -3.74
C THR A 31 -7.41 5.65 -2.27
N CYS A 32 -6.21 6.07 -1.84
CA CYS A 32 -5.96 6.48 -0.47
C CYS A 32 -6.74 7.74 -0.09
N LYS A 33 -6.94 8.66 -1.03
CA LYS A 33 -7.78 9.83 -0.80
C LYS A 33 -9.24 9.44 -0.57
N LYS A 34 -9.80 8.58 -1.43
CA LYS A 34 -11.17 8.05 -1.26
C LYS A 34 -11.35 7.31 0.08
N LEU A 35 -10.33 6.57 0.51
CA LEU A 35 -10.36 5.90 1.82
C LEU A 35 -10.33 6.91 2.96
N ALA A 36 -9.45 7.91 2.92
CA ALA A 36 -9.40 8.94 3.95
C ALA A 36 -10.71 9.75 4.04
N ASP A 37 -11.35 9.99 2.89
CA ASP A 37 -12.65 10.68 2.82
C ASP A 37 -13.81 9.82 3.35
N SER A 38 -13.65 8.48 3.42
CA SER A 38 -14.71 7.58 3.90
C SER A 38 -14.82 7.50 5.42
N GLY A 39 -13.80 7.96 6.16
CA GLY A 39 -13.89 8.08 7.61
C GLY A 39 -12.55 8.31 8.32
N PRO A 40 -12.60 8.78 9.58
CA PRO A 40 -11.41 9.16 10.35
C PRO A 40 -10.47 7.99 10.68
N SER A 41 -10.95 6.75 10.58
CA SER A 41 -10.15 5.54 10.80
C SER A 41 -9.15 5.27 9.67
N TYR A 42 -9.33 5.87 8.49
CA TYR A 42 -8.48 5.66 7.33
C TYR A 42 -7.47 6.79 7.21
N ASN A 43 -6.20 6.48 7.46
CA ASN A 43 -5.15 7.47 7.37
C ASN A 43 -4.53 7.49 5.96
N PHE A 44 -4.59 8.64 5.30
CA PHE A 44 -4.03 8.84 3.96
C PHE A 44 -2.54 8.49 3.87
N GLY A 45 -1.73 9.02 4.80
CA GLY A 45 -0.28 8.78 4.82
C GLY A 45 0.07 7.31 5.06
N PHE A 46 -0.66 6.65 5.97
CA PHE A 46 -0.51 5.21 6.21
C PHE A 46 -0.83 4.39 4.95
N CYS A 47 -1.93 4.73 4.26
CA CYS A 47 -2.32 4.05 3.03
C CYS A 47 -1.27 4.20 1.93
N VAL A 48 -0.82 5.43 1.66
CA VAL A 48 0.20 5.72 0.63
C VAL A 48 1.50 5.00 0.95
N ASN A 49 1.96 5.08 2.20
CA ASN A 49 3.20 4.41 2.61
C ASN A 49 3.09 2.90 2.52
N SER A 50 1.96 2.32 2.91
CA SER A 50 1.77 0.86 2.89
C SER A 50 1.75 0.33 1.46
N LEU A 51 0.92 0.90 0.58
CA LEU A 51 0.83 0.46 -0.82
C LEU A 51 2.10 0.77 -1.61
N GLY A 52 2.78 1.87 -1.30
CA GLY A 52 4.05 2.25 -1.94
C GLY A 52 5.23 1.33 -1.61
N LEU A 53 5.08 0.35 -0.70
CA LEU A 53 6.12 -0.67 -0.46
C LEU A 53 6.28 -1.65 -1.63
N ASP A 54 5.25 -1.84 -2.45
CA ASP A 54 5.28 -2.70 -3.63
C ASP A 54 5.36 -1.82 -4.89
N SER A 55 6.42 -1.98 -5.67
CA SER A 55 6.65 -1.20 -6.89
C SER A 55 5.58 -1.43 -7.96
N GLU A 56 4.90 -2.59 -7.94
CA GLU A 56 3.82 -2.89 -8.89
C GLU A 56 2.53 -2.15 -8.55
N SER A 57 2.39 -1.58 -7.35
CA SER A 57 1.21 -0.79 -6.95
C SER A 57 0.92 0.37 -7.88
N HIS A 58 1.95 1.03 -8.41
CA HIS A 58 1.79 2.17 -9.33
C HIS A 58 1.33 1.74 -10.74
N ARG A 59 1.40 0.45 -11.05
CA ARG A 59 1.07 -0.12 -12.37
C ARG A 59 -0.19 -0.98 -12.34
N ALA A 60 -0.68 -1.32 -11.15
CA ALA A 60 -1.87 -2.10 -10.97
C ALA A 60 -3.14 -1.30 -11.31
N ASP A 61 -4.18 -2.00 -11.74
CA ASP A 61 -5.54 -1.49 -11.69
C ASP A 61 -6.09 -1.59 -10.25
N LEU A 62 -7.35 -1.21 -10.03
CA LEU A 62 -7.91 -1.16 -8.69
C LEU A 62 -8.00 -2.55 -8.05
N GLU A 63 -8.30 -3.58 -8.83
CA GLU A 63 -8.34 -4.96 -8.38
C GLU A 63 -6.95 -5.47 -8.00
N GLY A 64 -5.96 -5.27 -8.87
CA GLY A 64 -4.58 -5.59 -8.61
C GLY A 64 -4.02 -4.85 -7.39
N LEU A 65 -4.38 -3.58 -7.21
CA LEU A 65 -4.00 -2.80 -6.03
C LEU A 65 -4.62 -3.35 -4.74
N GLY A 66 -5.87 -3.83 -4.81
CA GLY A 66 -6.51 -4.56 -3.73
C GLY A 66 -5.76 -5.84 -3.35
N LEU A 67 -5.42 -6.67 -4.33
CA LEU A 67 -4.64 -7.89 -4.13
C LEU A 67 -3.25 -7.60 -3.54
N ILE A 68 -2.57 -6.55 -4.00
CA ILE A 68 -1.30 -6.09 -3.43
C ILE A 68 -1.49 -5.70 -1.97
N GLY A 69 -2.51 -4.90 -1.66
CA GLY A 69 -2.84 -4.50 -0.29
C GLY A 69 -3.05 -5.69 0.65
N LEU A 70 -3.75 -6.73 0.18
CA LEU A 70 -3.96 -7.97 0.93
C LEU A 70 -2.67 -8.76 1.18
N ARG A 71 -1.80 -8.88 0.16
CA ARG A 71 -0.48 -9.52 0.33
C ARG A 71 0.39 -8.78 1.34
N LEU A 72 0.41 -7.44 1.28
CA LEU A 72 1.15 -6.60 2.22
C LEU A 72 0.59 -6.76 3.65
N LEU A 73 -0.73 -6.81 3.80
CA LEU A 73 -1.38 -7.08 5.08
C LEU A 73 -0.97 -8.44 5.64
N GLN A 74 -1.02 -9.50 4.82
CA GLN A 74 -0.61 -10.85 5.23
C GLN A 74 0.86 -10.88 5.66
N ALA A 75 1.75 -10.24 4.91
CA ALA A 75 3.17 -10.14 5.26
C ALA A 75 3.38 -9.43 6.61
N ASN A 76 2.64 -8.34 6.86
CA ASN A 76 2.71 -7.60 8.11
C ASN A 76 2.15 -8.40 9.30
N LEU A 77 1.04 -9.12 9.12
CA LEU A 77 0.47 -10.03 10.13
C LEU A 77 1.48 -11.11 10.51
N THR A 78 2.04 -11.82 9.53
CA THR A 78 3.04 -12.86 9.78
C THR A 78 4.31 -12.32 10.41
N GLY A 79 4.78 -11.14 9.98
CA GLY A 79 5.92 -10.45 10.59
C GLY A 79 5.67 -10.14 12.06
N THR A 80 4.49 -9.60 12.38
CA THR A 80 4.07 -9.25 13.74
C THR A 80 3.91 -10.49 14.61
N THR A 81 3.26 -11.55 14.12
CA THR A 81 3.14 -12.84 14.82
C THR A 81 4.52 -13.41 15.16
N LYS A 82 5.47 -13.40 14.22
CA LYS A 82 6.86 -13.84 14.46
C LYS A 82 7.54 -12.98 15.52
N HIS A 83 7.35 -11.67 15.47
CA HIS A 83 7.94 -10.74 16.45
C HIS A 83 7.39 -10.97 17.85
N ILE A 84 6.07 -11.16 18.00
CA ILE A 84 5.43 -11.48 19.29
C ILE A 84 5.97 -12.80 19.85
N LYS A 85 6.08 -13.85 19.02
CA LYS A 85 6.68 -15.14 19.42
C LYS A 85 8.12 -14.99 19.90
N HIS A 86 8.89 -14.09 19.27
CA HIS A 86 10.25 -13.79 19.71
C HIS A 86 10.26 -13.07 21.07
N LEU A 87 9.41 -12.06 21.27
CA LEU A 87 9.29 -11.36 22.55
C LEU A 87 8.88 -12.30 23.70
N LEU A 88 7.96 -13.23 23.45
CA LEU A 88 7.53 -14.24 24.43
C LEU A 88 8.68 -15.13 24.93
N LYS A 89 9.72 -15.37 24.11
CA LYS A 89 10.90 -16.15 24.51
C LYS A 89 11.89 -15.35 25.34
N GLN A 90 11.88 -14.02 25.23
CA GLN A 90 12.87 -13.14 25.87
C GLN A 90 12.40 -12.53 27.20
N LYS A 91 11.09 -12.44 27.41
CA LYS A 91 10.52 -11.75 28.58
C LYS A 91 10.16 -12.75 29.68
N SER A 92 10.34 -12.36 30.93
CA SER A 92 9.99 -13.16 32.11
C SER A 92 8.89 -12.52 32.98
N GLU A 93 8.57 -11.26 32.74
CA GLU A 93 7.54 -10.54 33.48
C GLU A 93 6.15 -11.10 33.16
N LYS A 94 5.45 -11.62 34.18
CA LYS A 94 4.15 -12.30 34.02
C LYS A 94 3.09 -11.44 33.34
N ARG A 95 3.02 -10.14 33.65
CA ARG A 95 2.04 -9.22 33.04
C ARG A 95 2.31 -9.04 31.56
N LEU A 96 3.58 -8.86 31.20
CA LEU A 96 4.00 -8.72 29.81
C LEU A 96 3.76 -10.01 29.01
N LEU A 97 4.07 -11.18 29.59
CA LEU A 97 3.78 -12.47 28.95
C LEU A 97 2.29 -12.64 28.67
N LYS A 98 1.41 -12.32 29.64
CA LYS A 98 -0.04 -12.38 29.45
C LYS A 98 -0.52 -11.45 28.32
N ALA A 99 0.00 -10.21 28.29
CA ALA A 99 -0.34 -9.26 27.23
C ALA A 99 0.12 -9.75 25.85
N LEU A 100 1.35 -10.25 25.74
CA LEU A 100 1.91 -10.78 24.50
C LEU A 100 1.15 -12.02 24.02
N SER A 101 0.70 -12.90 24.91
CA SER A 101 -0.16 -14.03 24.54
C SER A 101 -1.50 -13.58 23.96
N LEU A 102 -2.16 -12.60 24.58
CA LEU A 102 -3.40 -12.02 24.04
C LEU A 102 -3.20 -11.40 22.65
N CYS A 103 -2.09 -10.69 22.45
CA CYS A 103 -1.72 -10.19 21.12
C CYS A 103 -1.50 -11.34 20.14
N LEU A 104 -0.78 -12.39 20.54
CA LEU A 104 -0.51 -13.54 19.68
C LEU A 104 -1.80 -14.21 19.20
N ASP A 105 -2.77 -14.39 20.10
CA ASP A 105 -4.05 -14.99 19.77
C ASP A 105 -4.81 -14.13 18.75
N ALA A 106 -4.92 -12.82 18.99
CA ALA A 106 -5.59 -11.88 18.09
C ALA A 106 -4.98 -11.86 16.67
N TYR A 107 -3.65 -11.84 16.57
CA TYR A 107 -2.96 -11.82 15.28
C TYR A 107 -3.02 -13.18 14.56
N SER A 108 -2.88 -14.30 15.29
CA SER A 108 -2.94 -15.63 14.68
C SER A 108 -4.33 -15.97 14.18
N SER A 109 -5.39 -15.51 14.84
CA SER A 109 -6.77 -15.65 14.34
C SER A 109 -7.03 -14.88 13.05
N SER A 110 -6.25 -13.83 12.78
CA SER A 110 -6.35 -13.01 11.57
C SER A 110 -5.60 -13.62 10.38
N GLU A 111 -4.66 -14.56 10.61
CA GLU A 111 -3.93 -15.29 9.55
C GLU A 111 -4.80 -16.37 8.86
N GLY A 112 -5.91 -16.78 9.48
CA GLY A 112 -6.82 -17.81 8.96
C GLY A 112 -7.98 -17.29 8.10
N ILE A 113 -8.07 -15.98 7.88
CA ILE A 113 -9.04 -15.39 6.97
C ILE A 113 -8.45 -15.50 5.57
N ASP A 114 -9.02 -16.37 4.72
CA ASP A 114 -8.74 -16.33 3.29
C ASP A 114 -9.21 -14.97 2.77
N MET A 115 -8.24 -14.12 2.44
CA MET A 115 -8.49 -12.78 1.93
C MET A 115 -8.53 -12.77 0.41
N THR A 116 -8.40 -13.92 -0.27
CA THR A 116 -8.52 -13.93 -1.73
C THR A 116 -9.96 -13.56 -2.13
N PRO A 117 -10.15 -12.53 -2.97
CA PRO A 117 -11.48 -12.23 -3.51
C PRO A 117 -11.84 -13.37 -4.48
N THR A 118 -12.95 -14.05 -4.22
CA THR A 118 -13.61 -15.01 -5.13
C THR A 118 -14.31 -14.31 -6.27
#